data_AF-A0A6A6KCZ7-F1
#
_entry.id   AF-A0A6A6KCZ7-F1
#
_cell.length_a   1.000
_cell.length_b   1.000
_cell.length_c   1.000
_cell.angle_alpha   90.00
_cell.angle_beta   90.00
_cell.angle_gamma   90.00
#
_symmetry.space_group_name_H-M   'P 1'
#
loop_
_entity.id
_entity.type
_entity.pdbx_description
1 polymer ?
#
loop_
_entity_poly.entity_id
_entity_poly.type
_entity_poly.pdbx_seq_one_letter_code
_entity_poly.pdbx_strand_id
1 'polypeptide(L)'
;MHRSSIVKFQRQILSQYPRTQMMNRAIKPYDVFINHRSIDTKRNVVALLYDHLSRLNIRPFLDKKNMKPALIMESKKKVIPVFCDIKPSQLHITNKGLCSAEEIQRFNWALEEAKYTVGLTFDSLKGNWSEVVTSASDIVINSLIEMENDKQMQSRKFSMPA
;
A
#
# COMPACT_ATOMS: atom_id res chain seq x y z
N MET A 1 -1.15 32.10 8.07
CA MET A 1 -1.24 31.22 9.26
C MET A 1 -2.24 30.11 8.96
N HIS A 2 -1.80 28.88 8.62
CA HIS A 2 -2.57 27.61 8.74
C HIS A 2 -1.73 26.39 8.30
N ARG A 3 -0.67 26.04 9.05
CA ARG A 3 0.16 24.83 8.81
C ARG A 3 0.14 23.84 10.00
N SER A 4 -0.87 23.90 10.86
CA SER A 4 -0.71 23.42 12.25
C SER A 4 -1.58 22.24 12.69
N SER A 5 -2.44 21.67 11.84
CA SER A 5 -3.37 20.60 12.29
C SER A 5 -2.91 19.19 11.89
N ILE A 6 -2.49 18.98 10.63
CA ILE A 6 -2.13 17.65 10.10
C ILE A 6 -0.77 17.17 10.65
N VAL A 7 0.23 18.05 10.71
CA VAL A 7 1.56 17.73 11.26
C VAL A 7 1.51 17.41 12.76
N LYS A 8 0.55 18.00 13.50
CA LYS A 8 0.29 17.67 14.90
C LYS A 8 -0.40 16.32 15.04
N PHE A 9 -1.33 15.99 14.14
CA PHE A 9 -2.02 14.70 14.11
C PHE A 9 -1.05 13.53 13.84
N GLN A 10 -0.13 13.68 12.88
CA GLN A 10 0.95 12.71 12.65
C GLN A 10 1.83 12.49 13.89
N ARG A 11 2.25 13.58 14.57
CA ARG A 11 3.03 13.49 15.80
C ARG A 11 2.28 12.78 16.93
N GLN A 12 0.96 12.99 17.01
CA GLN A 12 0.11 12.44 18.05
C GLN A 12 -0.28 10.97 17.81
N ILE A 13 -0.34 10.51 16.55
CA ILE A 13 -0.42 9.08 16.21
C ILE A 13 0.92 8.40 16.53
N LEU A 14 2.05 8.98 16.08
CA LEU A 14 3.38 8.41 16.32
C LEU A 14 3.79 8.39 17.81
N SER A 15 3.31 9.34 18.63
CA SER A 15 3.59 9.36 20.08
C SER A 15 2.73 8.38 20.90
N GLN A 16 1.58 7.97 20.37
CA GLN A 16 0.68 7.00 21.03
C GLN A 16 1.01 5.55 20.67
N TYR A 17 1.98 5.33 19.79
CA TYR A 17 2.43 4.00 19.42
C TYR A 17 3.43 3.44 20.46
N PRO A 18 3.06 2.41 21.25
CA PRO A 18 4.03 1.73 22.08
C PRO A 18 4.94 0.91 21.18
N ARG A 19 6.17 1.40 21.00
CA ARG A 19 7.31 0.75 20.32
C ARG A 19 7.55 -0.70 20.78
N THR A 20 7.05 -1.07 21.95
CA THR A 20 7.20 -2.38 22.61
C THR A 20 6.27 -3.47 22.08
N GLN A 21 5.15 -3.17 21.42
CA GLN A 21 4.21 -4.22 20.96
C GLN A 21 4.61 -4.86 19.61
N MET A 22 5.60 -4.31 18.90
CA MET A 22 6.04 -4.85 17.60
C MET A 22 7.12 -5.93 17.70
N MET A 23 7.61 -6.24 18.90
CA MET A 23 8.76 -7.12 19.12
C MET A 23 8.41 -8.63 19.05
N ASN A 24 7.12 -8.99 19.11
CA ASN A 24 6.66 -10.39 19.09
C ASN A 24 6.17 -10.88 17.72
N ARG A 25 6.61 -10.24 16.63
CA ARG A 25 6.30 -10.74 15.29
C ARG A 25 7.17 -11.96 15.02
N ALA A 26 6.55 -13.10 14.70
CA ALA A 26 7.22 -14.14 13.92
C ALA A 26 7.90 -13.43 12.74
N ILE A 27 9.23 -13.53 12.63
CA ILE A 27 10.06 -12.63 11.83
C ILE A 27 9.73 -12.80 10.33
N LYS A 28 8.69 -12.12 9.85
CA LYS A 28 8.47 -11.92 8.41
C LYS A 28 9.57 -10.98 7.94
N PRO A 29 10.20 -11.17 6.77
CA PRO A 29 11.28 -10.28 6.31
C PRO A 29 10.77 -8.89 5.93
N TYR A 30 9.51 -8.78 5.48
CA TYR A 30 8.91 -7.53 4.99
C TYR A 30 7.48 -7.35 5.50
N ASP A 31 7.10 -6.10 5.69
CA ASP A 31 5.76 -5.70 6.14
C ASP A 31 4.90 -5.16 4.97
N VAL A 32 5.54 -4.53 3.98
CA VAL A 32 4.87 -3.87 2.85
C VAL A 32 5.53 -4.25 1.54
N PHE A 33 4.72 -4.56 0.52
CA PHE A 33 5.17 -4.72 -0.86
C PHE A 33 4.79 -3.48 -1.67
N ILE A 34 5.75 -2.85 -2.33
CA ILE A 34 5.51 -1.72 -3.23
C ILE A 34 5.71 -2.18 -4.67
N ASN A 35 4.60 -2.46 -5.33
CA ASN A 35 4.56 -2.72 -6.76
C ASN A 35 4.61 -1.41 -7.54
N HIS A 36 5.55 -1.30 -8.48
CA HIS A 36 5.75 -0.11 -9.31
C HIS A 36 6.38 -0.52 -10.65
N ARG A 37 6.24 0.28 -11.71
CA ARG A 37 6.94 0.03 -12.99
C ARG A 37 8.11 0.99 -13.16
N SER A 38 9.13 0.59 -13.92
CA SER A 38 10.34 1.41 -14.10
C SER A 38 10.09 2.72 -14.86
N ILE A 39 9.01 2.81 -15.66
CA ILE A 39 8.56 4.10 -16.21
C ILE A 39 8.14 5.07 -15.11
N ASP A 40 7.74 4.54 -13.95
CA ASP A 40 7.40 5.32 -12.77
C ASP A 40 8.63 5.74 -11.95
N THR A 41 9.89 5.40 -12.27
CA THR A 41 10.97 5.67 -11.30
C THR A 41 12.37 5.83 -11.89
N LYS A 42 12.93 7.04 -11.72
CA LYS A 42 14.21 7.22 -10.99
C LYS A 42 14.26 8.45 -10.05
N ARG A 43 13.18 9.26 -9.91
CA ARG A 43 13.07 10.40 -8.97
C ARG A 43 11.62 10.63 -8.48
N ASN A 44 10.92 9.59 -7.98
CA ASN A 44 9.45 9.59 -7.80
C ASN A 44 8.98 9.23 -6.36
N VAL A 45 7.66 9.33 -6.12
CA VAL A 45 6.87 8.97 -4.92
C VAL A 45 7.26 7.62 -4.32
N VAL A 46 7.65 6.64 -5.13
CA VAL A 46 8.05 5.30 -4.68
C VAL A 46 9.27 5.35 -3.77
N ALA A 47 10.31 6.12 -4.16
CA ALA A 47 11.52 6.24 -3.36
C ALA A 47 11.23 7.00 -2.05
N LEU A 48 10.46 8.09 -2.14
CA LEU A 48 10.05 8.86 -0.96
C LEU A 48 9.21 8.02 0.01
N LEU A 49 8.28 7.22 -0.51
CA LEU A 49 7.45 6.33 0.28
C LEU A 49 8.29 5.21 0.92
N TYR A 50 9.20 4.61 0.16
CA TYR A 50 10.13 3.60 0.67
C TYR A 50 10.97 4.14 1.83
N ASP A 51 11.60 5.29 1.65
CA ASP A 51 12.43 5.93 2.66
C ASP A 51 11.62 6.33 3.89
N HIS A 52 10.43 6.88 3.69
CA HIS A 52 9.56 7.29 4.78
C HIS A 52 9.09 6.11 5.62
N LEU A 53 8.60 5.03 5.00
CA LEU A 53 8.21 3.80 5.69
C LEU A 53 9.39 3.17 6.44
N SER A 54 10.57 3.14 5.81
CA SER A 54 11.79 2.59 6.43
C SER A 54 12.19 3.37 7.69
N ARG A 55 12.09 4.71 7.66
CA ARG A 55 12.35 5.57 8.84
C ARG A 55 11.35 5.35 9.97
N LEU A 56 10.14 4.86 9.64
CA LEU A 56 9.12 4.47 10.61
C LEU A 56 9.28 3.02 11.09
N ASN A 57 10.39 2.35 10.75
CA ASN A 57 10.67 0.95 11.09
C ASN A 57 9.64 -0.05 10.52
N ILE A 58 8.95 0.34 9.46
CA ILE A 58 8.16 -0.55 8.61
C ILE A 58 9.09 -1.02 7.49
N ARG A 59 9.10 -2.30 7.16
CA ARG A 59 10.05 -2.86 6.18
C ARG A 59 9.40 -3.02 4.81
N PRO A 60 9.54 -2.04 3.90
CA PRO A 60 9.07 -2.18 2.53
C PRO A 60 10.00 -3.09 1.71
N PHE A 61 9.44 -3.73 0.69
CA PHE A 61 10.21 -4.29 -0.42
C PHE A 61 9.65 -3.80 -1.74
N LEU A 62 10.55 -3.43 -2.66
CA LEU A 62 10.19 -2.99 -4.00
C LEU A 62 10.07 -4.19 -4.94
N ASP A 63 9.10 -4.14 -5.85
CA ASP A 63 9.05 -5.10 -6.95
C ASP A 63 10.31 -5.01 -7.81
N LYS A 64 10.92 -6.17 -8.07
CA LYS A 64 12.08 -6.33 -8.96
C LYS A 64 11.70 -7.03 -10.27
N LYS A 65 10.52 -7.64 -10.34
CA LYS A 65 10.06 -8.48 -11.45
C LYS A 65 8.67 -8.01 -11.84
N ASN A 66 8.54 -7.17 -12.88
CA ASN A 66 7.27 -6.66 -13.44
C ASN A 66 6.04 -7.55 -13.14
N MET A 67 5.48 -7.47 -11.92
CA MET A 67 4.52 -8.47 -11.49
C MET A 67 3.22 -8.25 -12.24
N LYS A 68 2.57 -9.37 -12.59
CA LYS A 68 1.29 -9.33 -13.28
C LYS A 68 0.21 -8.82 -12.32
N PRO A 69 -0.62 -7.83 -12.69
CA PRO A 69 -1.64 -7.26 -11.81
C PRO A 69 -2.56 -8.31 -11.17
N ALA A 70 -2.91 -9.36 -11.91
CA ALA A 70 -3.72 -10.47 -11.41
C ALA A 70 -3.12 -11.13 -10.16
N LEU A 71 -1.81 -11.39 -10.14
CA LEU A 71 -1.15 -12.02 -9.00
C LEU A 71 -1.19 -11.15 -7.72
N ILE A 72 -1.27 -9.82 -7.88
CA ILE A 72 -1.35 -8.90 -6.74
C ILE A 72 -2.73 -8.99 -6.10
N MET A 73 -3.79 -8.92 -6.91
CA MET A 73 -5.17 -9.02 -6.41
C MET A 73 -5.50 -10.42 -5.89
N GLU A 74 -5.01 -11.47 -6.55
CA GLU A 74 -5.19 -12.87 -6.12
C GLU A 74 -4.46 -13.20 -4.80
N SER A 75 -3.51 -12.36 -4.35
CA SER A 75 -2.65 -12.66 -3.20
C SER A 75 -3.38 -12.69 -1.84
N LYS A 76 -4.66 -12.29 -1.79
CA LYS A 76 -5.48 -12.15 -0.58
C LYS A 76 -4.84 -11.23 0.48
N LYS A 77 -3.89 -10.39 0.08
CA LYS A 77 -3.30 -9.35 0.91
C LYS A 77 -4.11 -8.07 0.73
N LYS A 78 -4.09 -7.19 1.74
CA LYS A 78 -4.66 -5.84 1.59
C LYS A 78 -3.88 -5.09 0.50
N VAL A 79 -4.58 -4.61 -0.51
CA VAL A 79 -4.02 -3.83 -1.62
C VAL A 79 -4.43 -2.37 -1.45
N ILE A 80 -3.48 -1.45 -1.60
CA ILE A 80 -3.71 -0.01 -1.57
C ILE A 80 -3.27 0.55 -2.93
N PRO A 81 -4.19 0.78 -3.88
CA PRO A 81 -3.85 1.37 -5.16
C PRO A 81 -3.37 2.82 -4.99
N VAL A 82 -2.35 3.20 -5.75
CA VAL A 82 -1.93 4.60 -5.92
C VAL A 82 -1.99 4.91 -7.41
N PHE A 83 -2.98 5.69 -7.83
CA PHE A 83 -3.20 6.10 -9.20
C PHE A 83 -2.44 7.40 -9.46
N CYS A 84 -1.21 7.26 -9.97
CA CYS A 84 -0.36 8.38 -10.37
C CYS A 84 -0.68 8.82 -11.80
N ASP A 85 -1.05 10.08 -12.00
CA ASP A 85 -1.32 10.72 -13.29
C ASP A 85 -2.41 10.02 -14.14
N ILE A 86 -3.21 9.17 -13.50
CA ILE A 86 -4.26 8.39 -14.14
C ILE A 86 -5.48 8.35 -13.23
N LYS A 87 -6.67 8.47 -13.81
CA LYS A 87 -7.92 8.20 -13.09
C LYS A 87 -8.18 6.70 -13.04
N PRO A 88 -8.78 6.16 -11.97
CA PRO A 88 -9.17 4.75 -11.92
C PRO A 88 -9.99 4.33 -13.15
N SER A 89 -10.94 5.16 -13.59
CA SER A 89 -11.77 4.90 -14.77
C SER A 89 -10.99 4.77 -16.09
N GLN A 90 -9.75 5.26 -16.15
CA GLN A 90 -8.88 5.15 -17.31
C GLN A 90 -8.03 3.87 -17.28
N LEU A 91 -8.10 3.05 -16.23
CA LEU A 91 -7.41 1.77 -16.19
C LEU A 91 -8.03 0.79 -17.18
N HIS A 92 -7.28 0.46 -18.22
CA HIS A 92 -7.63 -0.59 -19.16
C HIS A 92 -6.36 -1.26 -19.67
N ILE A 93 -6.52 -2.47 -20.20
CA ILE A 93 -5.43 -3.14 -20.89
C ILE A 93 -5.43 -2.68 -22.34
N THR A 94 -4.26 -2.33 -22.85
CA THR A 94 -4.06 -2.23 -24.29
C THR A 94 -3.40 -3.52 -24.74
N ASN A 95 -4.12 -4.39 -25.46
CA ASN A 95 -3.56 -5.64 -25.95
C ASN A 95 -2.57 -5.34 -27.10
N LYS A 96 -1.27 -5.51 -26.82
CA LYS A 96 -0.20 -5.40 -27.82
C LYS A 96 0.17 -6.75 -28.46
N GLY A 97 -0.66 -7.79 -28.30
CA GLY A 97 -0.42 -9.15 -28.81
C GLY A 97 0.57 -9.98 -27.96
N LEU A 98 0.91 -9.53 -26.75
CA LEU A 98 1.94 -10.14 -25.89
C LEU A 98 1.38 -11.14 -24.87
N CYS A 99 0.05 -11.29 -24.77
CA CYS A 99 -0.60 -12.09 -23.75
C CYS A 99 -1.68 -13.00 -24.36
N SER A 100 -1.91 -14.15 -23.73
CA SER A 100 -3.02 -15.04 -24.10
C SER A 100 -4.38 -14.40 -23.75
N ALA A 101 -5.46 -14.90 -24.36
CA ALA A 101 -6.81 -14.44 -24.05
C ALA A 101 -7.16 -14.63 -22.55
N GLU A 102 -6.71 -15.73 -21.96
CA GLU A 102 -6.90 -16.01 -20.54
C GLU A 102 -6.15 -15.00 -19.65
N GLU A 103 -4.92 -14.65 -19.99
CA GLU A 103 -4.15 -13.65 -19.24
C GLU A 103 -4.79 -12.27 -19.31
N ILE A 104 -5.28 -11.88 -20.49
CA ILE A 104 -6.00 -10.61 -20.68
C ILE A 104 -7.25 -10.59 -19.81
N GLN A 105 -8.00 -11.68 -19.75
CA GLN A 105 -9.18 -11.79 -18.90
C GLN A 105 -8.83 -11.60 -17.42
N ARG A 106 -7.80 -12.29 -16.92
CA ARG A 106 -7.36 -12.16 -15.52
C ARG A 106 -6.86 -10.75 -15.19
N PHE A 107 -6.12 -10.13 -16.09
CA PHE A 107 -5.66 -8.77 -15.90
C PHE A 107 -6.82 -7.78 -15.91
N ASN A 108 -7.84 -7.96 -16.77
CA ASN A 108 -9.00 -7.08 -16.82
C ASN A 108 -9.78 -7.15 -15.51
N TRP A 109 -10.00 -8.37 -15.00
CA TRP A 109 -10.61 -8.57 -13.69
C TRP A 109 -9.81 -7.86 -12.58
N ALA A 110 -8.48 -8.02 -12.56
CA ALA A 110 -7.63 -7.40 -11.55
C ALA A 110 -7.62 -5.87 -11.62
N LEU A 111 -7.65 -5.29 -12.82
CA LEU A 111 -7.79 -3.84 -12.99
C LEU A 111 -9.17 -3.38 -12.55
N GLU A 112 -10.22 -4.13 -12.85
CA GLU A 112 -11.58 -3.78 -12.42
C GLU A 112 -11.70 -3.76 -10.90
N GLU A 113 -11.17 -4.78 -10.22
CA GLU A 113 -11.09 -4.79 -8.77
C GLU A 113 -10.26 -3.61 -8.23
N ALA A 114 -9.15 -3.27 -8.89
CA ALA A 114 -8.33 -2.12 -8.52
C ALA A 114 -9.10 -0.80 -8.58
N LYS A 115 -9.94 -0.60 -9.61
CA LYS A 115 -10.73 0.63 -9.80
C LYS A 115 -11.68 0.91 -8.64
N TYR A 116 -12.27 -0.15 -8.09
CA TYR A 116 -13.24 -0.06 -7.00
C TYR A 116 -12.60 -0.23 -5.62
N THR A 117 -11.31 -0.54 -5.56
CA THR A 117 -10.56 -0.54 -4.31
C THR A 117 -10.24 0.90 -3.92
N VAL A 118 -10.55 1.27 -2.68
CA VAL A 118 -10.21 2.60 -2.13
C VAL A 118 -8.70 2.77 -2.17
N GLY A 119 -8.25 3.79 -2.91
CA GLY A 119 -6.84 4.09 -3.12
C GLY A 119 -6.57 5.59 -3.09
N LEU A 120 -5.33 5.95 -3.40
CA LEU A 120 -4.89 7.34 -3.52
C LEU A 120 -4.82 7.75 -4.98
N THR A 121 -5.27 8.95 -5.29
CA THR A 121 -5.00 9.58 -6.59
C THR A 121 -3.93 10.66 -6.39
N PHE A 122 -3.01 10.77 -7.36
CA PHE A 122 -1.91 11.72 -7.28
C PHE A 122 -1.59 12.27 -8.67
N ASP A 123 -1.49 13.59 -8.78
CA ASP A 123 -1.05 14.31 -9.98
C ASP A 123 0.39 14.76 -9.73
N SER A 124 1.36 14.25 -10.49
CA SER A 124 2.78 14.53 -10.29
C SER A 124 3.20 15.93 -10.71
N LEU A 125 2.38 16.63 -11.51
CA LEU A 125 2.64 17.98 -11.98
C LEU A 125 2.09 19.05 -11.02
N LYS A 126 0.94 18.77 -10.39
CA LYS A 126 0.22 19.74 -9.54
C LYS A 126 0.23 19.36 -8.05
N GLY A 127 0.45 18.09 -7.75
CA GLY A 127 0.30 17.54 -6.42
C GLY A 127 1.49 17.78 -5.49
N ASN A 128 1.23 17.64 -4.20
CA ASN A 128 2.26 17.72 -3.18
C ASN A 128 2.81 16.33 -2.85
N TRP A 129 4.08 16.10 -3.21
CA TRP A 129 4.81 14.86 -2.93
C TRP A 129 4.81 14.47 -1.45
N SER A 130 4.96 15.42 -0.54
CA SER A 130 4.99 15.16 0.89
C SER A 130 3.62 14.70 1.40
N GLU A 131 2.55 15.22 0.82
CA GLU A 131 1.17 14.88 1.19
C GLU A 131 0.84 13.46 0.76
N VAL A 132 1.08 13.10 -0.51
CA VAL A 132 0.82 11.73 -0.98
C VAL A 132 1.64 10.68 -0.23
N VAL A 133 2.91 10.97 0.09
CA VAL A 133 3.77 10.07 0.87
C VAL A 133 3.25 9.90 2.29
N THR A 134 2.83 11.00 2.92
CA THR A 134 2.22 11.00 4.25
C THR A 134 0.94 10.18 4.25
N SER A 135 0.00 10.47 3.36
CA SER A 135 -1.28 9.77 3.27
C SER A 135 -1.09 8.28 2.99
N ALA A 136 -0.20 7.91 2.06
CA ALA A 136 0.10 6.51 1.77
C ALA A 136 0.66 5.79 3.00
N SER A 137 1.56 6.44 3.73
CA SER A 137 2.15 5.89 4.94
C SER A 137 1.11 5.70 6.05
N ASP A 138 0.24 6.69 6.26
CA ASP A 138 -0.83 6.62 7.27
C ASP A 138 -1.81 5.49 6.97
N ILE A 139 -2.21 5.30 5.71
CA ILE A 139 -3.09 4.18 5.29
C ILE A 139 -2.40 2.84 5.55
N VAL A 140 -1.11 2.72 5.22
CA VAL A 140 -0.32 1.51 5.48
C VAL A 140 -0.23 1.22 6.97
N ILE A 141 0.08 2.23 7.79
CA ILE A 141 0.19 2.10 9.24
C ILE A 141 -1.14 1.61 9.83
N ASN A 142 -2.24 2.29 9.53
CA ASN A 142 -3.57 1.92 10.02
C ASN A 142 -3.94 0.50 9.59
N SER A 143 -3.66 0.15 8.34
CA SER A 143 -3.88 -1.20 7.81
C SER A 143 -3.11 -2.26 8.58
N LEU A 144 -1.86 -1.99 8.95
CA LEU A 144 -1.06 -2.92 9.74
C LEU A 144 -1.60 -3.07 11.17
N ILE A 145 -2.17 -2.01 11.77
CA ILE A 145 -2.84 -2.10 13.09
C ILE A 145 -4.07 -2.99 13.00
N GLU A 146 -4.97 -2.68 12.06
CA GLU A 146 -6.22 -3.41 11.86
C GLU A 146 -5.95 -4.91 11.72
N MET A 147 -4.99 -5.26 10.86
CA MET A 147 -4.58 -6.65 10.63
C MET A 147 -3.96 -7.33 11.84
N GLU A 148 -3.37 -6.58 12.79
CA GLU A 148 -2.83 -7.15 14.03
C GLU A 148 -3.94 -7.36 15.06
N ASN A 149 -4.84 -6.39 15.20
CA ASN A 149 -5.99 -6.47 16.08
C ASN A 149 -6.90 -7.66 15.71
N ASP A 150 -7.18 -7.86 14.43
CA ASP A 150 -8.01 -8.96 13.95
C ASP A 150 -7.42 -10.33 14.31
N LYS A 151 -6.09 -10.49 14.21
CA LYS A 151 -5.42 -11.74 14.59
C LYS A 151 -5.49 -11.98 16.11
N GLN A 152 -5.29 -10.93 16.90
CA GLN A 152 -5.40 -11.05 18.37
C GLN A 152 -6.83 -11.39 18.82
N MET A 153 -7.85 -10.81 18.17
CA MET A 153 -9.24 -11.17 18.45
C MET A 153 -9.54 -12.62 18.07
N GLN A 154 -9.03 -13.09 16.92
CA GLN A 154 -9.17 -14.48 16.51
C GLN A 154 -8.48 -15.42 17.51
N SER A 155 -7.23 -15.16 17.90
CA SER A 155 -6.51 -16.01 18.85
C SER A 155 -7.18 -16.07 20.22
N ARG A 156 -7.77 -14.96 20.70
CA ARG A 156 -8.54 -14.93 21.96
C ARG A 156 -9.83 -15.75 21.88
N LYS A 157 -10.56 -15.71 20.77
CA LYS A 157 -11.77 -16.53 20.54
C LYS A 157 -11.47 -18.03 20.60
N PHE A 158 -10.31 -18.46 20.12
CA PHE A 158 -9.90 -19.86 20.18
C PHE A 158 -9.33 -20.29 21.55
N SER A 159 -9.07 -19.36 22.47
CA SER A 159 -8.46 -19.64 23.78
C SER A 159 -9.44 -19.70 24.96
N MET A 160 -10.72 -19.38 24.76
CA MET A 160 -11.74 -19.51 25.80
C MET A 160 -12.20 -20.98 25.85
N PRO A 161 -12.02 -21.70 26.97
CA PRO A 161 -12.64 -23.01 27.13
C PRO A 161 -14.17 -22.84 27.22
N ALA A 162 -14.90 -23.83 26.70
CA ALA A 162 -16.36 -23.91 26.76
C ALA A 162 -16.90 -23.96 28.19
#